data_AF-A0A0K0EYW6-F1
#
_entry.id   AF-A0A0K0EYW6-F1
#
_cell.length_a   1.000
_cell.length_b   1.000
_cell.length_c   1.000
_cell.angle_alpha   90.00
_cell.angle_beta   90.00
_cell.angle_gamma   90.00
#
_symmetry.space_group_name_H-M   'P 1'
#
loop_
_entity.id
_entity.type
_entity.pdbx_description
1 polymer ?
#
loop_
_entity_poly.entity_id
_entity_poly.type
_entity_poly.pdbx_seq_one_letter_code
_entity_poly.pdbx_strand_id
1 'polypeptide(L)'
;MKYLSIFIVLAIVIFVTINAKKCSLPFSARNHPGPPEWVNWGGKYPLNAQFIAKEATKLFYECGYHNFKFIEVYQKQKRCIEPAMRYRVRYYAKKCNKSIVITTCKKGKGKKKCQKVEQIRLVDCYQKAKQFQAIFKDDVHNDRLRLNVTNLENGNSCALVIKYNIHNDF
;
A
#
# COMPACT_ATOMS: atom_id res chain seq x y z
N MET A 1 12.34 -15.42 6.18
CA MET A 1 12.10 -14.00 5.84
C MET A 1 12.98 -13.43 4.72
N LYS A 2 13.84 -14.22 4.04
CA LYS A 2 14.67 -13.72 2.92
C LYS A 2 13.96 -13.70 1.56
N TYR A 3 12.95 -14.56 1.36
CA TYR A 3 12.28 -14.71 0.06
C TYR A 3 11.10 -13.74 -0.16
N LEU A 4 10.51 -13.20 0.90
CA LEU A 4 9.36 -12.28 0.78
C LEU A 4 9.78 -10.94 0.17
N SER A 5 10.96 -10.45 0.57
CA SER A 5 11.59 -9.25 0.02
C SER A 5 11.87 -9.41 -1.47
N ILE A 6 12.35 -10.59 -1.89
CA ILE A 6 12.65 -10.88 -3.31
C ILE A 6 11.37 -10.85 -4.16
N PHE A 7 10.26 -11.46 -3.71
CA PHE A 7 9.01 -11.44 -4.48
C PHE A 7 8.38 -10.04 -4.58
N ILE A 8 8.51 -9.21 -3.53
CA ILE A 8 8.04 -7.82 -3.55
C ILE A 8 8.89 -7.00 -4.53
N VAL A 9 10.21 -7.14 -4.48
CA VAL A 9 11.13 -6.45 -5.40
C VAL A 9 10.87 -6.89 -6.85
N LEU A 10 10.77 -8.19 -7.12
CA LEU A 10 10.53 -8.72 -8.47
C LEU A 10 9.19 -8.27 -9.06
N ALA A 11 8.11 -8.26 -8.26
CA ALA A 11 6.81 -7.77 -8.70
C ALA A 11 6.80 -6.27 -8.97
N ILE A 12 7.61 -5.49 -8.24
CA ILE A 12 7.78 -4.05 -8.45
C ILE A 12 8.62 -3.79 -9.71
N VAL A 13 9.71 -4.53 -9.94
CA VAL A 13 10.57 -4.37 -11.13
C VAL A 13 9.81 -4.66 -12.42
N ILE A 14 9.05 -5.76 -12.48
CA ILE A 14 8.19 -6.08 -13.64
C ILE A 14 7.09 -5.03 -13.85
N PHE A 15 6.67 -4.34 -12.78
CA PHE A 15 5.65 -3.31 -12.83
C PHE A 15 6.18 -1.95 -13.30
N VAL A 16 7.43 -1.59 -12.91
CA VAL A 16 8.08 -0.32 -13.25
C VAL A 16 8.48 -0.25 -14.73
N THR A 17 8.87 -1.36 -15.36
CA THR A 17 9.27 -1.38 -16.78
C THR A 17 8.12 -1.12 -17.76
N ILE A 18 6.86 -1.36 -17.38
CA ILE A 18 5.71 -1.30 -18.30
C ILE A 18 5.01 0.07 -18.32
N ASN A 19 5.20 0.95 -17.33
CA ASN A 19 4.50 2.23 -17.32
C ASN A 19 5.22 3.38 -16.57
N ALA A 20 6.22 3.97 -17.20
CA ALA A 20 6.65 5.32 -16.88
C ALA A 20 5.65 6.35 -17.47
N LYS A 21 4.49 6.55 -16.84
CA LYS A 21 3.52 7.58 -17.25
C LYS A 21 3.92 8.94 -16.69
N LYS A 22 4.29 9.89 -17.56
CA LYS A 22 4.40 11.33 -17.21
C LYS A 22 3.04 11.88 -16.80
N CYS A 23 3.03 12.73 -15.78
CA CYS A 23 1.82 13.43 -15.35
C CYS A 23 1.53 14.62 -16.29
N SER A 24 0.47 14.58 -17.09
CA SER A 24 -0.05 15.79 -17.74
C SER A 24 -1.09 16.45 -16.84
N LEU A 25 -0.84 17.68 -16.39
CA LEU A 25 -1.86 18.47 -15.71
C LEU A 25 -2.94 18.89 -16.73
N PRO A 26 -4.23 18.81 -16.40
CA PRO A 26 -5.26 19.45 -17.22
C PRO A 26 -5.00 20.96 -17.26
N PHE A 27 -5.15 21.56 -18.44
CA PHE A 27 -4.85 22.97 -18.74
C PHE A 27 -5.52 23.97 -17.77
N SER A 28 -6.65 23.61 -17.16
CA SER A 28 -7.38 24.42 -16.18
C SER A 28 -6.74 24.49 -14.78
N ALA A 29 -5.81 23.58 -14.45
CA ALA A 29 -5.14 23.56 -13.14
C ALA A 29 -4.01 24.60 -13.04
N ARG A 30 -3.67 25.31 -14.13
CA ARG A 30 -2.54 26.25 -14.19
C ARG A 30 -2.81 27.60 -13.48
N ASN A 31 -4.06 27.89 -13.12
CA ASN A 31 -4.48 29.19 -12.59
C ASN A 31 -4.82 29.22 -11.08
N HIS A 32 -4.53 28.14 -10.32
CA HIS A 32 -4.78 28.11 -8.87
C HIS A 32 -3.47 27.97 -8.08
N PRO A 33 -3.23 28.81 -7.05
CA PRO A 33 -1.99 28.78 -6.25
C PRO A 33 -1.89 27.59 -5.28
N GLY A 34 -2.89 26.70 -5.24
CA GLY A 34 -2.95 25.55 -4.34
C GLY A 34 -2.51 24.23 -5.00
N PRO A 35 -2.14 23.21 -4.21
CA PRO A 35 -1.88 21.89 -4.75
C PRO A 35 -3.14 21.35 -5.46
N PRO A 36 -3.01 20.66 -6.60
CA PRO A 36 -4.16 20.16 -7.34
C PRO A 36 -5.11 19.32 -6.49
N GLU A 37 -6.40 19.41 -6.81
CA GLU A 37 -7.44 18.68 -6.11
C GLU A 37 -7.28 17.16 -6.24
N TRP A 38 -7.83 16.45 -5.26
CA TRP A 38 -7.88 15.00 -5.26
C TRP A 38 -9.04 14.50 -6.11
N VAL A 39 -8.72 13.93 -7.28
CA VAL A 39 -9.71 13.36 -8.18
C VAL A 39 -9.92 11.86 -7.94
N ASN A 40 -11.10 11.34 -8.27
CA ASN A 40 -11.35 9.90 -8.20
C ASN A 40 -10.40 9.14 -9.15
N TRP A 41 -9.98 7.96 -8.71
CA TRP A 41 -9.03 7.12 -9.43
C TRP A 41 -9.55 5.70 -9.72
N GLY A 42 -10.58 5.23 -9.02
CA GLY A 42 -11.10 3.87 -9.18
C GLY A 42 -10.28 2.75 -8.54
N GLY A 43 -8.98 2.98 -8.26
CA GLY A 43 -8.16 2.12 -7.38
C GLY A 43 -7.65 0.81 -7.98
N LYS A 44 -7.50 0.75 -9.31
CA LYS A 44 -6.94 -0.43 -10.01
C LYS A 44 -5.48 -0.26 -10.43
N TYR A 45 -5.13 0.86 -11.06
CA TYR A 45 -3.83 1.08 -11.72
C TYR A 45 -3.21 2.43 -11.31
N PRO A 46 -2.01 2.55 -10.74
CA PRO A 46 -0.91 1.61 -10.86
C PRO A 46 -1.03 0.43 -9.89
N LEU A 47 -1.32 0.69 -8.61
CA LEU A 47 -1.50 -0.38 -7.64
C LEU A 47 -2.97 -0.56 -7.26
N ASN A 48 -3.33 -1.74 -6.79
CA ASN A 48 -4.67 -1.95 -6.26
C ASN A 48 -4.84 -1.19 -4.94
N ALA A 49 -5.91 -0.41 -4.77
CA ALA A 49 -6.14 0.36 -3.55
C ALA A 49 -6.29 -0.51 -2.29
N GLN A 50 -6.90 -1.70 -2.40
CA GLN A 50 -6.94 -2.64 -1.27
C GLN A 50 -5.56 -3.18 -0.92
N PHE A 51 -4.71 -3.40 -1.92
CA PHE A 51 -3.32 -3.81 -1.69
C PHE A 51 -2.56 -2.71 -0.94
N ILE A 52 -2.64 -1.46 -1.42
CA ILE A 52 -2.04 -0.30 -0.72
C ILE A 52 -2.52 -0.23 0.74
N ALA A 53 -3.84 -0.35 0.99
CA ALA A 53 -4.39 -0.29 2.35
C ALA A 53 -3.90 -1.44 3.25
N LYS A 54 -3.80 -2.65 2.72
CA LYS A 54 -3.28 -3.82 3.46
C LYS A 54 -1.81 -3.64 3.83
N GLU A 55 -0.98 -3.27 2.87
CA GLU A 55 0.45 -3.05 3.12
C GLU A 55 0.68 -1.84 4.04
N ALA A 56 -0.09 -0.76 3.89
CA ALA A 56 -0.06 0.38 4.80
C ALA A 56 -0.42 -0.03 6.25
N THR A 57 -1.41 -0.90 6.42
CA THR A 57 -1.81 -1.40 7.74
C THR A 57 -0.70 -2.23 8.39
N LYS A 58 -0.03 -3.10 7.62
CA LYS A 58 1.12 -3.87 8.10
C LYS A 58 2.29 -2.97 8.47
N LEU A 59 2.63 -2.03 7.59
CA LEU A 59 3.68 -1.04 7.83
C LEU A 59 3.45 -0.29 9.15
N PHE A 60 2.21 0.10 9.45
CA PHE A 60 1.89 0.79 10.70
C PHE A 60 2.29 -0.04 11.93
N TYR A 61 2.06 -1.35 11.92
CA TYR A 61 2.51 -2.24 12.99
C TYR A 61 4.04 -2.37 13.03
N GLU A 62 4.69 -2.52 11.88
CA GLU A 62 6.16 -2.60 11.77
C GLU A 62 6.86 -1.36 12.33
N CYS A 63 6.19 -0.21 12.32
CA CYS A 63 6.69 1.03 12.92
C CYS A 63 6.50 1.11 14.45
N GLY A 64 6.09 0.03 15.11
CA GLY A 64 5.93 -0.06 16.56
C GLY A 64 4.55 0.35 17.09
N TYR A 65 3.59 0.64 16.20
CA TYR A 65 2.22 0.93 16.64
C TYR A 65 1.41 -0.36 16.85
N HIS A 66 0.19 -0.23 17.38
CA HIS A 66 -0.69 -1.37 17.60
C HIS A 66 -1.02 -2.16 16.33
N ASN A 67 -1.36 -3.44 16.51
CA ASN A 67 -1.87 -4.27 15.42
C ASN A 67 -3.27 -3.84 14.98
N PHE A 68 -3.42 -3.63 13.67
CA PHE A 68 -4.70 -3.35 13.04
C PHE A 68 -5.01 -4.36 11.94
N LYS A 69 -6.27 -4.77 11.86
CA LYS A 69 -6.80 -5.61 10.79
C LYS A 69 -7.55 -4.73 9.79
N PHE A 70 -7.07 -4.68 8.56
CA PHE A 70 -7.75 -4.04 7.44
C PHE A 70 -9.18 -4.61 7.24
N ILE A 71 -10.13 -3.73 6.94
CA ILE A 71 -11.53 -4.08 6.63
C ILE A 71 -11.84 -3.77 5.18
N GLU A 72 -11.91 -2.48 4.84
CA GLU A 72 -12.35 -2.02 3.53
C GLU A 72 -11.81 -0.64 3.19
N VAL A 73 -11.77 -0.35 1.90
CA VAL A 73 -11.42 0.96 1.35
C VAL A 73 -12.69 1.71 1.00
N TYR A 74 -12.87 2.90 1.56
CA TYR A 74 -14.04 3.75 1.29
C TYR A 74 -13.73 4.97 0.41
N GLN A 75 -12.46 5.36 0.25
CA GLN A 75 -12.09 6.46 -0.64
C GLN A 75 -10.82 6.17 -1.43
N LYS A 76 -10.85 6.47 -2.74
CA LYS A 76 -9.77 6.18 -3.70
C LYS A 76 -9.54 7.40 -4.56
N GLN A 77 -8.47 8.12 -4.31
CA GLN A 77 -8.20 9.37 -5.00
C GLN A 77 -6.76 9.43 -5.52
N LYS A 78 -6.54 10.28 -6.51
CA LYS A 78 -5.22 10.61 -7.02
C LYS A 78 -5.09 12.11 -7.20
N ARG A 79 -3.86 12.60 -7.19
CA ARG A 79 -3.53 13.93 -7.70
C ARG A 79 -2.12 13.93 -8.26
N CYS A 80 -1.88 14.79 -9.23
CA CYS A 80 -0.54 15.09 -9.70
C CYS A 80 0.07 16.16 -8.80
N ILE A 81 1.29 15.94 -8.33
CA ILE A 81 2.18 17.00 -7.85
C ILE A 81 3.50 16.75 -8.57
N GLU A 82 3.75 17.54 -9.61
CA GLU A 82 4.85 17.33 -10.56
C GLU A 82 6.18 17.08 -9.83
N PRO A 83 6.98 16.07 -10.24
CA PRO A 83 6.76 15.15 -11.37
C PRO A 83 5.94 13.89 -11.05
N ALA A 84 5.42 13.74 -9.83
CA ALA A 84 4.94 12.47 -9.31
C ALA A 84 3.42 12.37 -9.14
N MET A 85 2.87 11.20 -9.43
CA MET A 85 1.50 10.87 -9.04
C MET A 85 1.44 10.51 -7.56
N ARG A 86 0.42 11.01 -6.87
CA ARG A 86 0.07 10.60 -5.51
C ARG A 86 -1.27 9.93 -5.51
N TYR A 87 -1.36 8.79 -4.85
CA TYR A 87 -2.56 7.99 -4.69
C TYR A 87 -2.95 7.95 -3.21
N ARG A 88 -4.11 8.52 -2.89
CA ARG A 88 -4.69 8.54 -1.55
C ARG A 88 -5.74 7.45 -1.44
N VAL A 89 -5.56 6.59 -0.44
CA VAL A 89 -6.50 5.55 -0.08
C VAL A 89 -6.94 5.78 1.35
N ARG A 90 -8.24 6.02 1.57
CA ARG A 90 -8.80 6.02 2.92
C ARG A 90 -9.57 4.74 3.18
N TYR A 91 -9.35 4.18 4.36
CA TYR A 91 -9.81 2.83 4.69
C TYR A 91 -10.10 2.67 6.17
N TYR A 92 -10.88 1.64 6.49
CA TYR A 92 -11.20 1.24 7.85
C TYR A 92 -10.31 0.07 8.29
N ALA A 93 -9.84 0.12 9.53
CA ALA A 93 -9.14 -0.98 10.18
C ALA A 93 -9.55 -1.14 11.65
N LYS A 94 -9.56 -2.36 12.17
CA LYS A 94 -9.88 -2.65 13.57
C LYS A 94 -8.62 -2.95 14.36
N LYS A 95 -8.46 -2.35 15.54
CA LYS A 95 -7.40 -2.73 16.47
C LYS A 95 -7.61 -4.17 16.90
N CYS A 96 -6.53 -4.94 17.02
CA CYS A 96 -6.56 -6.32 17.53
C CYS A 96 -5.48 -6.51 18.58
N ASN A 97 -5.79 -7.26 19.65
CA ASN A 97 -4.86 -7.47 20.76
C ASN A 97 -3.89 -8.63 20.56
N LYS A 98 -4.25 -9.59 19.71
CA LYS A 98 -3.46 -10.82 19.52
C LYS A 98 -3.22 -11.09 18.05
N SER A 99 -2.01 -11.56 17.76
CA SER A 99 -1.65 -12.19 16.51
C SER A 99 -1.31 -13.65 16.79
N ILE A 100 -2.02 -14.59 16.16
CA ILE A 100 -1.74 -16.01 16.27
C ILE A 100 -1.17 -16.52 14.95
N VAL A 101 -0.18 -17.41 15.01
CA VAL A 101 0.30 -18.13 13.82
C VAL A 101 -0.60 -19.34 13.64
N ILE A 102 -1.31 -19.40 12.53
CA ILE A 102 -2.11 -20.55 12.14
C ILE A 102 -1.42 -21.29 11.01
N THR A 103 -1.32 -22.61 11.13
CA THR A 103 -0.87 -23.45 10.02
C THR A 103 -2.06 -23.79 9.15
N THR A 104 -2.08 -23.25 7.92
CA THR A 104 -3.14 -23.52 6.96
C THR A 104 -2.67 -24.54 5.92
N CYS A 105 -3.57 -25.40 5.49
CA CYS A 105 -3.33 -26.33 4.40
C CYS A 105 -3.73 -25.67 3.08
N LYS A 106 -2.77 -25.35 2.21
CA LYS A 106 -3.07 -24.85 0.86
C LYS A 106 -2.95 -26.01 -0.13
N LYS A 107 -4.08 -26.49 -0.67
CA LYS A 107 -4.11 -27.40 -1.82
C LYS A 107 -4.19 -26.58 -3.10
N GLY A 108 -3.19 -26.69 -3.97
CA GLY A 108 -3.28 -26.12 -5.32
C GLY A 108 -4.24 -26.95 -6.20
N LYS A 109 -4.83 -26.34 -7.23
CA LYS A 109 -5.58 -27.08 -8.26
C LYS A 109 -4.69 -28.21 -8.79
N GLY A 110 -5.16 -29.46 -8.68
CA GLY A 110 -4.47 -30.66 -9.14
C GLY A 110 -3.43 -31.27 -8.18
N LYS A 111 -3.16 -30.70 -7.00
CA LYS A 111 -2.20 -31.28 -6.04
C LYS A 111 -2.89 -32.15 -4.99
N LYS A 112 -2.51 -33.44 -4.91
CA LYS A 112 -3.00 -34.39 -3.89
C LYS A 112 -2.44 -34.10 -2.48
N LYS A 113 -1.22 -33.57 -2.37
CA LYS A 113 -0.54 -33.30 -1.09
C LYS A 113 -0.80 -31.87 -0.59
N CYS A 114 -1.08 -31.78 0.71
CA CYS A 114 -1.26 -30.53 1.45
C CYS A 114 0.08 -29.83 1.66
N GLN A 115 0.21 -28.56 1.22
CA GLN A 115 1.32 -27.72 1.64
C GLN A 115 0.92 -26.95 2.90
N LYS A 116 1.60 -27.21 4.02
CA LYS A 116 1.44 -26.44 5.25
C LYS A 116 2.04 -25.05 5.04
N VAL A 117 1.23 -24.01 5.25
CA VAL A 117 1.64 -22.61 5.13
C VAL A 117 1.23 -21.91 6.43
N GLU A 118 2.22 -21.38 7.13
CA GLU A 118 1.99 -20.53 8.29
C GLU A 118 1.43 -19.18 7.85
N GLN A 119 0.35 -18.74 8.49
CA GLN A 119 -0.27 -17.44 8.28
C GLN A 119 -0.49 -16.76 9.63
N ILE A 120 -0.11 -15.50 9.72
CA ILE A 120 -0.41 -14.68 10.89
C ILE A 120 -1.87 -14.23 10.78
N ARG A 121 -2.69 -14.59 11.78
CA ARG A 121 -4.09 -14.17 11.89
C ARG A 121 -4.24 -13.24 13.10
N LEU A 122 -4.82 -12.08 12.86
CA LEU A 122 -5.21 -11.15 13.92
C LEU A 122 -6.55 -11.60 14.52
N VAL A 123 -6.57 -11.77 15.84
CA VAL A 123 -7.72 -12.19 16.65
C VAL A 123 -7.95 -11.22 17.81
N ASP A 124 -9.09 -11.34 18.48
CA ASP A 124 -9.53 -10.42 19.53
C ASP A 124 -9.52 -8.96 19.07
N CYS A 125 -10.22 -8.71 17.95
CA CYS A 125 -10.34 -7.38 17.36
C CYS A 125 -11.52 -6.61 17.96
N TYR A 126 -11.30 -5.33 18.25
CA TYR A 126 -12.32 -4.44 18.79
C TYR A 126 -13.46 -4.24 17.78
N GLN A 127 -14.67 -3.97 18.27
CA GLN A 127 -15.82 -3.73 17.40
C GLN A 127 -15.70 -2.42 16.61
N LYS A 128 -15.16 -1.36 17.24
CA LYS A 128 -15.01 -0.04 16.63
C LYS A 128 -13.90 -0.04 15.57
N ALA A 129 -14.26 0.30 14.34
CA ALA A 129 -13.30 0.57 13.28
C ALA A 129 -12.65 1.94 13.48
N LYS A 130 -11.42 2.06 13.00
CA LYS A 130 -10.60 3.27 13.01
C LYS A 130 -10.28 3.68 11.59
N GLN A 131 -10.27 4.99 11.34
CA GLN A 131 -9.99 5.53 10.02
C GLN A 131 -8.50 5.71 9.79
N PHE A 132 -8.05 5.26 8.62
CA PHE A 132 -6.67 5.41 8.18
C PHE A 132 -6.61 6.06 6.80
N GLN A 133 -5.48 6.70 6.54
CA GLN A 133 -5.13 7.23 5.24
C GLN A 133 -3.76 6.70 4.82
N ALA A 134 -3.71 6.07 3.66
CA ALA A 134 -2.47 5.76 2.97
C ALA A 134 -2.25 6.72 1.81
N ILE A 135 -1.03 7.25 1.67
CA ILE A 135 -0.60 8.03 0.51
C ILE A 135 0.60 7.31 -0.12
N PHE A 136 0.34 6.70 -1.28
CA PHE A 136 1.37 6.13 -2.13
C PHE A 136 1.85 7.20 -3.12
N LYS A 137 3.13 7.51 -3.09
CA LYS A 137 3.82 8.38 -4.06
C LYS A 137 4.56 7.49 -5.04
N ASP A 138 4.16 7.60 -6.29
CA ASP A 138 4.80 6.93 -7.42
C ASP A 138 5.79 7.92 -8.05
N ASP A 139 7.04 7.87 -7.59
CA ASP A 139 8.11 8.78 -8.01
C ASP A 139 9.24 7.99 -8.67
N VAL A 140 8.86 7.31 -9.76
CA VAL A 140 9.75 6.53 -10.63
C VAL A 140 10.92 7.37 -11.13
N HIS A 141 10.71 8.67 -11.37
CA HIS A 141 11.76 9.54 -11.89
C HIS A 141 12.96 9.71 -10.94
N ASN A 142 12.74 9.55 -9.63
CA ASN A 142 13.79 9.62 -8.62
C ASN A 142 14.11 8.26 -8.00
N ASP A 143 13.71 7.16 -8.65
CA ASP A 143 13.96 5.80 -8.19
C ASP A 143 13.43 5.53 -6.76
N ARG A 144 12.33 6.21 -6.40
CA ARG A 144 11.79 6.23 -5.03
C ARG A 144 10.30 5.94 -5.04
N LEU A 145 9.92 4.83 -4.43
CA LEU A 145 8.52 4.61 -4.02
C LEU A 145 8.37 5.03 -2.56
N ARG A 146 7.27 5.72 -2.25
CA ARG A 146 6.98 6.09 -0.86
C ARG A 146 5.54 5.74 -0.50
N LEU A 147 5.38 4.95 0.56
CA LEU A 147 4.09 4.68 1.16
C LEU A 147 4.03 5.33 2.54
N ASN A 148 3.16 6.31 2.71
CA ASN A 148 2.86 6.89 4.02
C ASN A 148 1.54 6.33 4.52
N VAL A 149 1.46 6.01 5.80
CA VAL A 149 0.24 5.60 6.49
C VAL A 149 0.01 6.54 7.67
N THR A 150 -1.23 6.94 7.90
CA THR A 150 -1.63 7.81 9.00
C THR A 150 -2.92 7.28 9.61
N ASN A 151 -2.95 7.13 10.93
CA ASN A 151 -4.18 6.94 11.68
C ASN A 151 -4.86 8.30 11.84
N LEU A 152 -6.05 8.46 11.25
CA LEU A 152 -6.75 9.75 11.21
C LEU A 152 -7.36 10.14 12.56
N GLU A 153 -7.37 9.23 13.53
CA GLU A 153 -8.01 9.44 14.83
C GLU A 153 -7.05 10.09 15.84
N ASN A 154 -5.75 9.86 15.69
CA ASN A 154 -4.73 10.37 16.59
C ASN A 154 -3.54 11.03 15.89
N GLY A 155 -3.52 11.06 14.55
CA GLY A 155 -2.46 11.69 13.76
C GLY A 155 -1.16 10.88 13.65
N ASN A 156 -1.04 9.75 14.36
CA ASN A 156 0.14 8.91 14.29
C ASN A 156 0.38 8.45 12.86
N SER A 157 1.63 8.54 12.41
CA SER A 157 1.98 8.23 11.04
C SER A 157 3.28 7.43 10.95
N CYS A 158 3.43 6.72 9.82
CA CYS A 158 4.68 6.09 9.43
C CYS A 158 4.87 6.17 7.92
N ALA A 159 6.11 6.04 7.48
CA ALA A 159 6.48 6.06 6.08
C ALA A 159 7.49 4.97 5.75
N LEU A 160 7.27 4.28 4.64
CA LEU A 160 8.26 3.41 4.00
C LEU A 160 8.74 4.10 2.72
N VAL A 161 10.05 4.23 2.56
CA VAL A 161 10.69 4.73 1.34
C VAL A 161 11.54 3.60 0.77
N ILE A 162 11.19 3.15 -0.43
CA ILE A 162 11.95 2.12 -1.16
C ILE A 162 12.73 2.86 -2.24
N LYS A 163 14.06 2.84 -2.12
CA LYS A 163 14.97 3.23 -3.20
C LYS A 163 15.26 1.99 -4.04
N TYR A 164 15.18 2.08 -5.36
CA TYR A 164 15.57 0.97 -6.23
C TYR A 164 16.53 1.49 -7.32
N ASN A 165 17.76 1.00 -7.34
CA ASN A 165 18.71 1.39 -8.39
C ASN A 165 18.33 0.65 -9.68
N ILE A 166 17.92 1.38 -10.72
CA ILE A 166 17.67 0.81 -12.06
C ILE A 166 18.96 0.23 -12.69
N HIS A 167 20.13 0.57 -12.16
CA HIS A 167 21.44 0.21 -12.74
C HIS A 167 22.04 -1.14 -12.32
N ASN A 168 21.33 -2.05 -11.67
CA ASN A 168 21.94 -3.28 -11.12
C ASN A 168 21.23 -4.60 -11.46
N ASP A 169 20.63 -4.72 -12.64
CA ASP A 169 20.28 -6.03 -13.21
C ASP A 169 20.57 -6.02 -14.72
N PHE A 170 21.83 -6.36 -15.07
CA PHE A 170 22.21 -6.90 -16.37
C PHE A 170 22.07 -8.43 -16.33
#